data_AF-B0DZC9-F1
#
_entry.id   AF-B0DZC9-F1
#
_cell.length_a   1.000
_cell.length_b   1.000
_cell.length_c   1.000
_cell.angle_alpha   90.00
_cell.angle_beta   90.00
_cell.angle_gamma   90.00
#
_symmetry.space_group_name_H-M   'P 1'
#
loop_
_entity.id
_entity.type
_entity.pdbx_description
1 polymer ?
#
loop_
_entity_poly.entity_id
_entity_poly.type
_entity_poly.pdbx_seq_one_letter_code
_entity_poly.pdbx_strand_id
1 'polypeptide(L)'
;MAHQPEDIHEEQIHFANVIATFRNYAQYSLAANNRRRKDVYTLPQADQEVLEKLGYKQKLDDVDKTILINADFLLKIAENPEIFGHDVDLDEENLQIGNVERVNSHEHHAGPLLASLVIEEGMSN
;
A
#
# COMPACT_ATOMS: atom_id res chain seq x y z
N MET A 1 4.54 -3.00 39.68
CA MET A 1 5.25 -1.86 39.07
C MET A 1 4.17 -0.99 38.44
N ALA A 2 4.07 0.28 38.83
CA ALA A 2 3.18 1.21 38.12
C ALA A 2 3.90 1.63 36.83
N HIS A 3 3.22 1.53 35.68
CA HIS A 3 3.74 2.07 34.42
C HIS A 3 3.88 3.58 34.57
N GLN A 4 4.96 4.14 34.03
CA GLN A 4 5.10 5.58 34.07
C GLN A 4 4.14 6.22 33.07
N PRO A 5 3.68 7.46 33.31
CA PRO A 5 2.72 8.14 32.43
C PRO A 5 3.17 8.23 30.96
N GLU A 6 4.47 8.33 30.72
CA GLU A 6 5.06 8.32 29.37
C GLU A 6 4.89 6.98 28.66
N ASP A 7 5.02 5.85 29.36
CA ASP A 7 4.85 4.51 28.78
C ASP A 7 3.41 4.34 28.27
N ILE A 8 2.44 4.84 29.04
CA ILE A 8 1.01 4.79 28.70
C ILE A 8 0.71 5.60 27.44
N HIS A 9 1.33 6.78 27.30
CA HIS A 9 1.11 7.64 26.14
C HIS A 9 1.74 7.05 24.87
N GLU A 10 2.94 6.48 24.97
CA GLU A 10 3.61 5.80 23.86
C GLU A 10 2.78 4.58 23.39
N GLU A 11 2.26 3.79 24.33
CA GLU A 11 1.36 2.67 24.03
C GLU A 11 0.09 3.12 23.30
N GLN A 12 -0.53 4.23 23.69
CA GLN A 12 -1.70 4.80 23.00
C GLN A 12 -1.40 5.19 21.55
N ILE A 13 -0.27 5.85 21.30
CA ILE A 13 0.16 6.23 19.95
C ILE A 13 0.38 4.99 19.09
N HIS A 14 1.09 3.98 19.61
CA HIS A 14 1.31 2.73 18.91
C HIS A 14 0.00 2.01 18.60
N PHE A 15 -0.94 2.00 19.54
CA PHE A 15 -2.25 1.41 19.34
C PHE A 15 -3.02 2.12 18.21
N ALA A 16 -3.09 3.45 18.23
CA ALA A 16 -3.73 4.22 17.16
C ALA A 16 -3.12 3.93 15.78
N ASN A 17 -1.79 3.80 15.71
CA ASN A 17 -1.08 3.44 14.48
C ASN A 17 -1.43 2.05 13.96
N VAL A 18 -1.61 1.07 14.84
CA VAL A 18 -2.05 -0.29 14.47
C VAL A 18 -3.47 -0.25 13.89
N ILE A 19 -4.39 0.45 14.54
CA ILE A 19 -5.77 0.60 14.06
C ILE A 19 -5.81 1.31 12.70
N ALA A 20 -5.05 2.39 12.54
CA ALA A 20 -4.93 3.09 11.26
C ALA A 20 -4.37 2.17 10.16
N THR A 21 -3.39 1.33 10.50
CA THR A 21 -2.82 0.34 9.57
C THR A 21 -3.86 -0.68 9.10
N PHE A 22 -4.70 -1.18 10.01
CA PHE A 22 -5.78 -2.09 9.65
C PHE A 22 -6.80 -1.44 8.72
N ARG A 23 -7.17 -0.18 8.97
CA ARG A 23 -8.07 0.59 8.11
C ARG A 23 -7.48 0.85 6.72
N ASN A 24 -6.16 1.07 6.62
CA ASN A 24 -5.47 1.35 5.36
C ASN A 24 -5.07 0.10 4.55
N TYR A 25 -5.24 -1.11 5.10
CA TYR A 25 -4.82 -2.37 4.48
C TYR A 25 -5.34 -2.56 3.05
N ALA A 26 -6.64 -2.30 2.82
CA ALA A 26 -7.29 -2.55 1.53
C ALA A 26 -6.68 -1.68 0.43
N GLN A 27 -6.58 -0.37 0.68
CA GLN A 27 -6.00 0.58 -0.27
C GLN A 27 -4.57 0.21 -0.63
N TYR A 28 -3.74 -0.06 0.38
CA TYR A 28 -2.35 -0.43 0.17
C TYR A 28 -2.22 -1.72 -0.66
N SER A 29 -2.94 -2.77 -0.28
CA SER A 29 -2.84 -4.09 -0.89
C SER A 29 -3.34 -4.11 -2.34
N LEU A 30 -4.47 -3.43 -2.61
CA LEU A 30 -5.01 -3.30 -3.97
C LEU A 30 -4.10 -2.46 -4.86
N ALA A 31 -3.52 -1.38 -4.35
CA ALA A 31 -2.54 -0.58 -5.10
C ALA A 31 -1.31 -1.41 -5.49
N ALA A 32 -0.80 -2.23 -4.58
CA ALA A 32 0.31 -3.14 -4.87
C ALA A 32 -0.07 -4.20 -5.92
N ASN A 33 -1.29 -4.76 -5.86
CA ASN A 33 -1.74 -5.75 -6.84
C ASN A 33 -1.96 -5.13 -8.23
N ASN A 34 -2.50 -3.90 -8.28
CA ASN A 34 -2.61 -3.12 -9.51
C ASN A 34 -1.26 -2.79 -10.13
N ARG A 35 -0.23 -2.55 -9.31
CA ARG A 35 1.14 -2.40 -9.82
C ARG A 35 1.62 -3.68 -10.50
N ARG A 36 1.48 -4.85 -9.85
CA ARG A 36 1.83 -6.14 -10.47
C ARG A 36 1.13 -6.37 -11.80
N ARG A 37 -0.13 -5.96 -11.92
CA ARG A 37 -0.89 -6.02 -13.17
C ARG A 37 -0.27 -5.14 -14.26
N LYS A 38 0.20 -3.95 -13.92
CA LYS A 38 0.92 -3.06 -14.85
C LYS A 38 2.29 -3.61 -15.22
N ASP A 39 3.00 -4.19 -14.26
CA ASP A 39 4.34 -4.75 -14.44
C ASP A 39 4.35 -5.89 -15.48
N VAL A 40 3.25 -6.62 -15.66
CA VAL A 40 3.15 -7.63 -16.74
C VAL A 40 3.34 -6.99 -18.12
N TYR A 41 2.79 -5.80 -18.34
CA TYR A 41 2.85 -5.13 -19.64
C TYR A 41 4.21 -4.47 -19.93
N THR A 42 5.13 -4.44 -18.95
CA THR A 42 6.50 -3.97 -19.18
C THR A 42 7.42 -5.08 -19.69
N LEU A 43 6.96 -6.35 -19.65
CA LEU A 43 7.72 -7.51 -20.11
C LEU A 43 7.66 -7.67 -21.64
N PRO A 44 8.63 -8.36 -22.26
CA PRO A 44 8.53 -8.80 -23.65
C PRO A 44 7.29 -9.67 -23.91
N GLN A 45 6.76 -9.63 -25.13
CA GLN A 45 5.53 -10.36 -25.50
C GLN A 45 5.63 -11.87 -25.23
N ALA A 46 6.78 -12.48 -25.53
CA ALA A 46 7.00 -13.90 -25.26
C ALA A 46 6.80 -14.26 -23.78
N ASP A 47 7.26 -13.41 -22.86
CA ASP A 47 7.13 -13.63 -21.42
C ASP A 47 5.71 -13.36 -20.93
N GLN A 48 5.04 -12.36 -21.51
CA GLN A 48 3.61 -12.12 -21.26
C GLN A 48 2.76 -13.34 -21.63
N GLU A 49 3.04 -13.98 -22.77
CA GLU A 49 2.33 -15.19 -23.22
C GLU A 49 2.56 -16.38 -22.29
N VAL A 50 3.76 -16.52 -21.72
CA VAL A 50 4.04 -17.55 -20.71
C VAL A 50 3.18 -17.31 -19.47
N LEU A 51 3.14 -16.07 -18.95
CA LEU A 51 2.33 -15.72 -17.78
C LEU A 51 0.82 -15.89 -18.04
N GLU A 52 0.37 -15.59 -19.25
CA GLU A 52 -1.01 -15.80 -19.67
C GLU A 52 -1.39 -17.29 -19.67
N LYS A 53 -0.54 -18.16 -20.25
CA LYS A 53 -0.73 -19.62 -20.23
C LYS A 53 -0.72 -20.20 -18.81
N LEU A 54 0.03 -19.59 -17.89
CA LEU A 54 0.05 -19.96 -16.48
C LEU A 54 -1.14 -19.43 -15.68
N GLY A 55 -2.02 -18.63 -16.29
CA GLY A 55 -3.20 -18.06 -15.62
C GLY A 55 -2.85 -16.94 -14.63
N TYR A 56 -1.71 -16.24 -14.81
CA TYR A 56 -1.26 -15.22 -13.87
C TYR A 56 -2.27 -14.06 -13.73
N LYS A 57 -2.95 -13.66 -14.81
CA LYS A 57 -4.01 -12.64 -14.78
C LYS A 57 -5.16 -13.05 -13.86
N GLN A 58 -5.65 -14.29 -14.01
CA GLN A 58 -6.70 -14.84 -13.15
C GLN A 58 -6.25 -14.88 -11.68
N LYS A 59 -4.99 -15.23 -11.44
CA LYS A 59 -4.42 -15.22 -10.08
C LYS A 59 -4.46 -13.83 -9.45
N LEU A 60 -4.15 -12.77 -10.21
CA LEU A 60 -4.24 -11.39 -9.70
C LEU A 60 -5.69 -11.01 -9.32
N ASP A 61 -6.67 -11.43 -10.11
CA ASP A 61 -8.08 -11.17 -9.80
C ASP A 61 -8.57 -11.93 -8.56
N ASP A 62 -8.10 -13.16 -8.36
CA ASP A 62 -8.40 -13.93 -7.15
C ASP A 62 -7.71 -13.36 -5.90
N VAL A 63 -6.53 -12.76 -6.08
CA VAL A 63 -5.85 -12.01 -5.02
C VAL A 63 -6.65 -10.76 -4.65
N ASP A 64 -7.23 -10.02 -5.60
CA ASP A 64 -8.09 -8.86 -5.30
C ASP A 64 -9.29 -9.27 -4.41
N LYS A 65 -9.97 -10.39 -4.75
CA LYS A 65 -11.05 -10.92 -3.92
C LYS A 65 -10.59 -11.28 -2.50
N THR A 66 -9.42 -11.91 -2.40
CA THR A 66 -8.85 -12.31 -1.10
C THR A 66 -8.45 -11.10 -0.26
N ILE A 67 -7.92 -10.05 -0.89
CA ILE A 67 -7.62 -8.77 -0.21
C ILE A 67 -8.90 -8.18 0.39
N LEU A 68 -10.01 -8.19 -0.33
CA LEU A 68 -11.28 -7.67 0.19
C LEU A 68 -11.79 -8.49 1.38
N ILE A 69 -11.71 -9.82 1.33
CA ILE A 69 -12.08 -10.69 2.45
C ILE A 69 -11.22 -10.39 3.70
N ASN A 70 -9.91 -10.23 3.51
CA ASN A 70 -9.00 -9.88 4.59
C ASN A 70 -9.29 -8.48 5.15
N ALA A 71 -9.61 -7.52 4.29
CA ALA A 71 -9.98 -6.17 4.68
C ALA A 71 -11.24 -6.17 5.55
N ASP A 72 -12.28 -6.90 5.16
CA ASP A 72 -13.51 -7.03 5.95
C ASP A 72 -13.23 -7.61 7.35
N PHE A 73 -12.29 -8.56 7.45
CA PHE A 73 -11.88 -9.10 8.75
C PHE A 73 -11.13 -8.05 9.59
N LEU A 74 -10.18 -7.32 9.00
CA LEU A 74 -9.41 -6.30 9.71
C LEU A 74 -10.27 -5.11 10.15
N LEU A 75 -11.27 -4.73 9.35
CA LEU A 75 -12.23 -3.69 9.71
C LEU A 75 -13.05 -4.09 10.94
N LYS A 76 -13.50 -5.35 11.03
CA LYS A 76 -14.20 -5.87 12.22
C LYS A 76 -13.32 -5.82 13.48
N ILE A 77 -12.02 -6.03 13.35
CA ILE A 77 -11.09 -5.89 14.48
C ILE A 77 -10.97 -4.40 14.89
N ALA A 78 -10.97 -3.50 13.92
CA ALA A 78 -10.85 -2.06 14.13
C ALA A 78 -12.16 -1.33 14.47
N GLU A 79 -13.31 -2.02 14.48
CA GLU A 79 -14.64 -1.47 14.80
C GLU A 79 -14.81 -1.16 16.29
N ASN A 80 -14.23 -1.99 17.17
CA ASN A 80 -14.33 -1.84 18.62
C ASN A 80 -12.93 -1.73 19.24
N PRO A 81 -12.19 -0.65 18.99
CA PRO A 81 -10.84 -0.47 19.52
C PRO A 81 -10.81 -0.43 21.06
N GLU A 82 -11.92 -0.07 21.69
CA GLU A 82 -12.07 0.01 23.15
C GLU A 82 -11.89 -1.35 23.86
N ILE A 83 -12.05 -2.46 23.15
CA ILE A 83 -11.76 -3.81 23.67
C ILE A 83 -10.27 -3.95 24.02
N PHE A 84 -9.40 -3.16 23.39
CA PHE A 84 -7.95 -3.21 23.54
C PHE A 84 -7.38 -2.07 24.42
N GLY A 85 -8.20 -1.14 24.92
CA GLY A 85 -7.79 -0.07 25.83
C GLY A 85 -8.92 0.92 26.14
N HIS A 86 -9.04 1.36 27.40
CA HIS A 86 -10.24 2.07 27.88
C HIS A 86 -10.28 3.59 27.64
N ASP A 87 -9.21 4.22 27.17
CA ASP A 87 -9.15 5.68 26.96
C ASP A 87 -8.28 5.99 25.73
N VAL A 88 -8.79 5.72 24.53
CA VAL A 88 -8.12 6.09 23.28
C VAL A 88 -8.91 7.21 22.62
N ASP A 89 -8.60 8.45 22.98
CA ASP A 89 -9.01 9.61 22.20
C ASP A 89 -8.27 9.53 20.86
N LEU A 90 -8.95 8.96 19.85
CA LEU A 90 -8.46 8.83 18.48
C LEU A 90 -8.56 10.19 17.78
N ASP A 91 -7.86 11.20 18.29
CA ASP A 91 -7.71 12.47 17.59
C ASP A 91 -6.85 12.23 16.34
N GLU A 92 -7.45 12.44 15.17
CA GLU A 92 -6.83 12.23 13.85
C GLU A 92 -5.52 13.05 13.66
N GLU A 93 -5.26 14.04 14.50
CA GLU A 93 -4.05 14.88 14.47
C GLU A 93 -2.79 14.22 15.06
N ASN A 94 -2.94 13.20 15.93
CA ASN A 94 -1.79 12.48 16.53
C ASN A 94 -1.35 11.24 15.73
N LEU A 95 -1.94 11.04 14.54
CA LEU A 95 -1.46 10.06 13.58
C LEU A 95 -0.11 10.52 13.03
N GLN A 96 0.96 10.24 13.77
CA GLN A 96 2.24 9.95 13.15
C GLN A 96 2.01 8.65 12.36
N ILE A 97 1.44 8.80 11.16
CA ILE A 97 1.78 7.95 10.04
C ILE A 97 3.29 8.16 9.92
N GLY A 98 4.03 7.41 10.73
CA GLY A 98 5.45 7.23 10.56
C GLY A 98 5.54 6.95 9.09
N ASN A 99 6.19 7.89 8.40
CA ASN A 99 6.66 7.71 7.05
C ASN A 99 7.28 6.31 7.13
N VAL A 100 6.55 5.28 6.68
CA VAL A 100 7.10 3.94 6.62
C VAL A 100 8.21 4.19 5.66
N GLU A 101 9.41 4.40 6.21
CA GLU A 101 10.59 4.65 5.45
C GLU A 101 10.52 3.57 4.42
N ARG A 102 10.48 4.02 3.17
CA ARG A 102 10.60 3.14 2.04
C ARG A 102 11.80 2.29 2.37
N VAL A 103 11.59 1.08 2.88
CA VAL A 103 12.62 0.05 2.86
C VAL A 103 12.62 -0.36 1.40
N ASN A 104 13.24 0.55 0.62
CA ASN A 104 13.64 0.42 -0.75
C ASN A 104 14.71 -0.67 -0.73
N SER A 105 14.26 -1.92 -0.72
CA SER A 105 15.06 -3.05 -1.19
C SER A 105 14.49 -3.56 -2.51
N HIS A 106 14.01 -2.65 -3.37
CA HIS A 106 13.74 -2.94 -4.76
C HIS A 106 14.17 -1.76 -5.62
N GLU A 107 15.27 -1.98 -6.34
CA GLU A 107 15.98 -0.98 -7.11
C GLU A 107 15.07 -0.25 -8.11
N HIS A 108 15.24 1.07 -8.13
CA HIS A 108 14.69 1.95 -9.14
C HIS A 108 15.32 1.63 -10.50
N HIS A 109 14.53 1.12 -11.45
CA HIS A 109 14.79 1.37 -12.86
C HIS A 109 13.64 2.22 -13.43
N ALA A 110 13.66 3.50 -13.07
CA ALA A 110 12.96 4.52 -13.84
C ALA A 110 13.62 4.59 -15.22
N GLY A 111 12.99 3.97 -16.22
CA GLY A 111 13.32 4.22 -17.62
C GLY A 111 13.08 5.71 -17.92
N PRO A 112 13.93 6.34 -18.76
CA PRO A 112 13.87 7.77 -18.99
C PRO A 112 12.52 8.15 -19.62
N LEU A 113 11.94 9.24 -19.11
CA LEU A 113 10.89 10.01 -19.76
C LEU A 113 11.38 10.46 -21.15
N LEU A 114 11.19 9.63 -22.16
CA LEU A 114 11.29 10.00 -23.57
C LEU A 114 9.89 10.07 -24.15
N ALA A 115 9.32 11.27 -24.08
CA ALA A 115 8.66 11.95 -25.20
C ALA A 115 8.02 13.24 -24.69
N SER A 116 8.86 14.24 -24.42
CA SER A 116 8.46 15.62 -24.62
C SER A 116 8.14 15.76 -26.10
N LEU A 117 6.86 15.82 -26.42
CA LEU A 117 6.36 16.21 -27.72
C LEU A 117 6.70 17.70 -27.92
N VAL A 118 7.88 17.98 -28.45
CA VAL A 118 8.25 19.27 -29.04
C VAL A 118 8.80 18.96 -30.43
N ILE A 119 7.93 19.03 -31.43
CA ILE A 119 8.36 19.24 -32.82
C ILE A 119 8.08 20.71 -33.10
N GLU A 120 9.07 21.54 -32.81
CA GLU A 120 9.29 22.82 -33.47
C GLU A 120 10.79 22.90 -33.79
N GLU A 121 11.17 22.32 -34.93
CA GLU A 121 12.35 22.80 -35.63
C GLU A 121 11.89 23.64 -36.81
N GLY A 122 12.13 24.94 -36.69
CA GLY A 122 12.23 25.82 -37.84
C GLY A 122 13.47 25.44 -38.65
N MET A 123 13.26 25.07 -39.91
CA MET A 123 14.30 25.19 -40.93
C MET A 123 14.16 26.56 -41.57
N SER A 124 15.11 27.44 -41.26
CA SER A 124 15.36 28.68 -41.99
C SER A 124 16.15 28.35 -43.26
N ASN A 125 15.59 28.71 -44.41
CA ASN A 125 16.28 29.36 -45.53
C ASN A 125 15.25 29.92 -46.51
#